data_AF-A0A643C0A2-F1
#
_entry.id   AF-A0A643C0A2-F1
#
_cell.length_a   1.000
_cell.length_b   1.000
_cell.length_c   1.000
_cell.angle_alpha   90.00
_cell.angle_beta   90.00
_cell.angle_gamma   90.00
#
_symmetry.space_group_name_H-M   'P 1'
#
loop_
_entity.id
_entity.type
_entity.pdbx_description
1 polymer ?
#
loop_
_entity_poly.entity_id
_entity_poly.type
_entity_poly.pdbx_seq_one_letter_code
_entity_poly.pdbx_strand_id
1 'polypeptide(L)'
;MVELFYGRFLAVGVLEGKKFENTEMFGQYPLQVNGFKDLHECLEAAMIEGEIESLHSENSGKSGQEHWFTELPPVLTFELSRFEFNQALGRPEKIHNKLEFPQVLYLDRYMHRNREITRIKREEIKRLKDYLTVLQQRLERYLSYGSGPKRFPLVDVLQYALEFASSKPVCTSPVDDIDASSPSSGSVPSQTLPSTTDQQGAPSSELPSTSPASIAAISSRSVIHKPFTQSRIPPDLPMHPAPRHITEEELSVLESCLHRWRTEIENDTRDLQESISRIHRTIELMYSDKSMIQVPYRLHAVLVHEGQANAGHYWAYIFDHRENRWMKYNDIAVTKSSWEELVRDSFGGYRNASAYCLMYINDKPQFLMQEEFNKETGQALVGIETLPPDLRDFVEEDNQRFEKELEEWDAQLAQKALQEKLLASQKLRESESSVTTAQAGEPEYLEQPSRSDFSKHLKEETIRIITKASHEHEDKSPETVLQSKPENTTSQPPSNQQVVEVAIPHVGKFMIESKEGGYDDEIMMTPNMQGIIMAIGKSRNVYDRCGPEAGFF
;
A
#
# COMPACT_ATOMS: atom_id res chain seq x y z
N MET A 1 -8.41 -32.46 17.06
CA MET A 1 -7.72 -31.56 16.11
C MET A 1 -8.46 -31.44 14.79
N VAL A 2 -8.93 -32.54 14.18
CA VAL A 2 -9.71 -32.51 12.90
C VAL A 2 -11.01 -31.70 13.01
N GLU A 3 -11.73 -31.81 14.13
CA GLU A 3 -13.02 -31.13 14.34
C GLU A 3 -12.96 -29.59 14.31
N LEU A 4 -11.77 -28.99 14.52
CA LEU A 4 -11.64 -27.53 14.60
C LEU A 4 -11.55 -26.87 13.22
N PHE A 5 -10.90 -27.55 12.26
CA PHE A 5 -10.51 -26.99 10.97
C PHE A 5 -11.17 -27.65 9.77
N TYR A 6 -11.82 -28.80 9.93
CA TYR A 6 -12.44 -29.54 8.83
C TYR A 6 -13.96 -29.50 8.90
N GLY A 7 -14.59 -29.30 7.74
CA GLY A 7 -16.03 -29.39 7.54
C GLY A 7 -16.38 -30.31 6.39
N ARG A 8 -17.66 -30.27 5.98
CA ARG A 8 -18.19 -31.04 4.85
C ARG A 8 -19.05 -30.18 3.92
N PHE A 9 -18.91 -30.38 2.63
CA PHE A 9 -19.78 -29.79 1.62
C PHE A 9 -20.39 -30.86 0.72
N LEU A 10 -21.49 -30.51 0.07
CA LEU A 10 -22.24 -31.34 -0.85
C LEU A 10 -22.00 -30.83 -2.27
N ALA A 11 -21.36 -31.64 -3.10
CA ALA A 11 -21.25 -31.43 -4.54
C ALA A 11 -22.48 -32.02 -5.24
N VAL A 12 -23.29 -31.16 -5.85
CA VAL A 12 -24.49 -31.53 -6.61
C VAL A 12 -24.29 -31.09 -8.05
N GLY A 13 -24.45 -32.00 -9.00
CA GLY A 13 -24.26 -31.64 -10.40
C GLY A 13 -24.93 -32.58 -11.39
N VAL A 14 -24.78 -32.24 -12.66
CA VAL A 14 -25.13 -33.08 -13.80
C VAL A 14 -23.85 -33.36 -14.57
N LEU A 15 -23.48 -34.63 -14.71
CA LEU A 15 -22.39 -35.06 -15.57
C LEU A 15 -22.98 -35.99 -16.64
N GLU A 16 -22.79 -35.64 -17.92
CA GLU A 16 -23.30 -36.43 -19.06
C GLU A 16 -24.81 -36.74 -18.97
N GLY A 17 -25.61 -35.80 -18.46
CA GLY A 17 -27.05 -35.95 -18.26
C GLY A 17 -27.47 -36.77 -17.02
N LYS A 18 -26.53 -37.35 -16.27
CA LYS A 18 -26.80 -38.03 -14.99
C LYS A 18 -26.58 -37.08 -13.83
N LYS A 19 -27.54 -37.05 -12.90
CA LYS A 19 -27.41 -36.30 -11.65
C LYS A 19 -26.49 -37.06 -10.68
N PHE A 20 -25.58 -36.34 -10.02
CA PHE A 20 -24.78 -36.87 -8.93
C PHE A 20 -24.87 -35.96 -7.71
N GLU A 21 -24.62 -36.57 -6.54
CA GLU A 21 -24.64 -35.90 -5.25
C GLU A 21 -23.59 -36.58 -4.35
N ASN A 22 -22.48 -35.89 -4.09
CA ASN A 22 -21.36 -36.41 -3.32
C ASN A 22 -21.08 -35.49 -2.13
N THR A 23 -20.82 -36.06 -0.95
CA THR A 23 -20.37 -35.30 0.22
C THR A 23 -18.87 -35.43 0.37
N GLU A 24 -18.17 -34.31 0.46
CA GLU A 24 -16.72 -34.24 0.54
C GLU A 24 -16.29 -33.50 1.81
N MET A 25 -15.14 -33.89 2.36
CA MET A 25 -14.52 -33.21 3.49
C MET A 25 -13.60 -32.10 2.96
N PHE A 26 -13.61 -30.94 3.61
CA PHE A 26 -12.71 -29.85 3.29
C PHE A 26 -12.05 -29.31 4.55
N GLY A 27 -10.80 -28.86 4.43
CA GLY A 27 -10.09 -28.12 5.46
C GLY A 27 -10.02 -26.65 5.05
N GLN A 28 -8.90 -26.26 4.45
CA GLN A 28 -8.77 -24.97 3.79
C GLN A 28 -9.54 -24.96 2.48
N TYR A 29 -10.36 -23.92 2.26
CA TYR A 29 -11.15 -23.75 1.04
C TYR A 29 -10.41 -22.83 0.06
N PRO A 30 -9.92 -23.34 -1.08
CA PRO A 30 -9.15 -22.53 -2.02
C PRO A 30 -10.05 -21.64 -2.87
N LEU A 31 -9.64 -20.38 -3.04
CA LEU A 31 -10.36 -19.38 -3.82
C LEU A 31 -9.42 -18.72 -4.85
N GLN A 32 -9.90 -18.60 -6.08
CA GLN A 32 -9.25 -17.80 -7.11
C GLN A 32 -9.62 -16.33 -6.94
N VAL A 33 -8.62 -15.45 -6.97
CA VAL A 33 -8.83 -14.01 -6.73
C VAL A 33 -9.07 -13.23 -8.03
N ASN A 34 -8.62 -13.76 -9.17
CA ASN A 34 -8.65 -13.02 -10.42
C ASN A 34 -10.08 -12.70 -10.87
N GLY A 35 -10.29 -11.46 -11.33
CA GLY A 35 -11.58 -10.99 -11.83
C GLY A 35 -12.65 -10.66 -10.78
N PHE A 36 -12.38 -10.84 -9.48
CA PHE A 36 -13.37 -10.64 -8.41
C PHE A 36 -13.07 -9.43 -7.54
N LYS A 37 -14.13 -8.71 -7.14
CA LYS A 37 -14.01 -7.50 -6.31
C LYS A 37 -14.04 -7.82 -4.81
N ASP A 38 -14.85 -8.79 -4.40
CA ASP A 38 -15.07 -9.12 -3.00
C ASP A 38 -15.10 -10.63 -2.74
N LEU A 39 -14.92 -11.00 -1.47
CA LEU A 39 -14.87 -12.39 -1.02
C LEU A 39 -16.16 -13.16 -1.33
N HIS A 40 -17.33 -12.49 -1.33
CA HIS A 40 -18.58 -13.16 -1.65
C HIS A 40 -18.64 -13.54 -3.13
N GLU A 41 -18.10 -12.70 -4.02
CA GLU A 41 -17.99 -12.97 -5.44
C GLU A 41 -17.01 -14.13 -5.72
N CYS A 42 -15.84 -14.13 -5.08
CA CYS A 42 -14.88 -15.25 -5.14
C CYS A 42 -15.52 -16.58 -4.71
N LEU A 43 -16.19 -16.57 -3.55
CA LEU A 43 -16.77 -17.78 -2.98
C LEU A 43 -17.96 -18.28 -3.80
N GLU A 44 -18.77 -17.37 -4.35
CA GLU A 44 -19.86 -17.74 -5.24
C GLU A 44 -19.36 -18.41 -6.52
N ALA A 45 -18.29 -17.87 -7.13
CA ALA A 45 -17.68 -18.46 -8.32
C ALA A 45 -17.03 -19.82 -8.02
N ALA A 46 -16.34 -19.96 -6.88
CA ALA A 46 -15.73 -21.22 -6.47
C ALA A 46 -16.75 -22.31 -6.11
N MET A 47 -17.97 -21.93 -5.74
CA MET A 47 -19.08 -22.85 -5.44
C MET A 47 -19.89 -23.24 -6.68
N ILE A 48 -19.69 -22.57 -7.80
CA ILE A 48 -20.42 -22.81 -9.05
C ILE A 48 -19.40 -23.11 -10.14
N GLU A 49 -19.08 -24.38 -10.31
CA GLU A 49 -18.29 -24.86 -11.44
C GLU A 49 -19.22 -24.98 -12.66
N GLY A 50 -19.28 -23.90 -13.44
CA GLY A 50 -20.10 -23.79 -14.65
C GLY A 50 -19.51 -24.55 -15.84
N GLU A 51 -20.40 -25.20 -16.62
CA GLU A 51 -20.20 -25.80 -17.95
C GLU A 51 -18.79 -26.36 -18.20
N ILE A 52 -18.49 -27.55 -17.66
CA ILE A 52 -17.31 -28.32 -18.09
C ILE A 52 -17.49 -28.56 -19.60
N GLU A 53 -16.73 -27.85 -20.43
CA GLU A 53 -16.64 -28.13 -21.85
C GLU A 53 -16.05 -29.53 -22.02
N SER A 54 -16.91 -30.54 -22.13
CA SER A 54 -16.50 -31.84 -22.62
C SER A 54 -16.04 -31.62 -24.06
N LEU A 55 -14.73 -31.64 -24.28
CA LEU A 55 -14.10 -31.54 -25.61
C LEU A 55 -14.52 -32.67 -26.58
N HIS A 56 -15.45 -33.54 -26.19
CA HIS A 56 -15.87 -34.72 -26.93
C HIS A 56 -17.41 -34.86 -26.87
N SER A 57 -18.08 -34.27 -27.86
CA SER A 57 -19.40 -34.66 -28.44
C SER A 57 -20.40 -33.51 -28.51
N GLU A 58 -20.80 -33.15 -29.74
CA GLU A 58 -21.83 -32.15 -30.07
C GLU A 58 -23.25 -32.49 -29.59
N ASN A 59 -23.41 -33.51 -28.74
CA ASN A 59 -24.69 -33.92 -28.15
C ASN A 59 -24.65 -34.10 -26.61
N SER A 60 -23.60 -33.66 -25.91
CA SER A 60 -23.57 -33.76 -24.45
C SER A 60 -24.39 -32.65 -23.79
N GLY A 61 -25.41 -33.02 -23.02
CA GLY A 61 -26.22 -32.06 -22.26
C GLY A 61 -25.35 -31.27 -21.28
N LYS A 62 -25.69 -29.99 -21.07
CA LYS A 62 -24.96 -29.05 -20.20
C LYS A 62 -24.58 -29.71 -18.87
N SER A 63 -23.30 -29.98 -18.67
CA SER A 63 -22.75 -30.38 -17.37
C SER A 63 -22.59 -29.15 -16.49
N GLY A 64 -22.78 -29.32 -15.19
CA GLY A 64 -22.60 -28.24 -14.24
C GLY A 64 -22.61 -28.80 -12.83
N GLN A 65 -21.82 -28.18 -11.96
CA GLN A 65 -21.64 -28.61 -10.58
C GLN A 65 -21.76 -27.41 -9.65
N GLU A 66 -22.49 -27.61 -8.55
CA GLU A 66 -22.64 -26.65 -7.47
C GLU A 66 -22.22 -27.29 -6.16
N HIS A 67 -21.53 -26.54 -5.31
CA HIS A 67 -21.16 -26.96 -3.97
C HIS A 67 -22.02 -26.24 -2.93
N TRP A 68 -22.38 -26.95 -1.86
CA TRP A 68 -23.19 -26.42 -0.76
C TRP A 68 -22.63 -26.89 0.58
N PHE A 69 -22.32 -25.97 1.49
CA PHE A 69 -21.84 -26.36 2.81
C PHE A 69 -22.93 -27.11 3.59
N THR A 70 -22.55 -28.26 4.17
CA THR A 70 -23.43 -29.05 5.04
C THR A 70 -23.00 -28.93 6.50
N GLU A 71 -21.70 -28.89 6.73
CA GLU A 71 -21.08 -28.72 8.04
C GLU A 71 -19.88 -27.79 7.90
N LEU A 72 -19.86 -26.71 8.68
CA LEU A 72 -18.76 -25.75 8.68
C LEU A 72 -17.86 -25.99 9.89
N PRO A 73 -16.53 -25.91 9.73
CA PRO A 73 -15.62 -25.96 10.87
C PRO A 73 -15.79 -24.72 11.75
N PRO A 74 -15.53 -24.80 13.06
CA PRO A 74 -15.48 -23.62 13.93
C PRO A 74 -14.42 -22.60 13.47
N VAL A 75 -13.28 -23.07 12.93
CA VAL A 75 -12.26 -22.24 12.29
C VAL A 75 -12.27 -22.51 10.80
N LEU A 76 -12.74 -21.53 10.04
CA LEU A 76 -12.84 -21.59 8.58
C LEU A 76 -11.67 -20.84 7.95
N THR A 77 -10.89 -21.54 7.13
CA THR A 77 -9.73 -20.98 6.44
C THR A 77 -9.95 -20.88 4.94
N PHE A 78 -9.67 -19.72 4.36
CA PHE A 78 -9.70 -19.49 2.91
C PHE A 78 -8.29 -19.28 2.40
N GLU A 79 -7.90 -20.03 1.36
CA GLU A 79 -6.69 -19.75 0.58
C GLU A 79 -7.02 -18.78 -0.53
N LEU A 80 -6.28 -17.68 -0.65
CA LEU A 80 -6.44 -16.71 -1.72
C LEU A 80 -5.32 -16.92 -2.74
N SER A 81 -5.63 -17.68 -3.79
CA SER A 81 -4.69 -17.93 -4.88
C SER A 81 -4.57 -16.69 -5.76
N ARG A 82 -3.39 -16.07 -5.71
CA ARG A 82 -3.06 -14.87 -6.48
C ARG A 82 -2.00 -15.12 -7.55
N PHE A 83 -1.54 -16.36 -7.73
CA PHE A 83 -0.53 -16.65 -8.74
C PHE A 83 -1.20 -17.23 -9.98
N GLU A 84 -1.03 -16.55 -11.11
CA GLU A 84 -1.42 -17.05 -12.42
C GLU A 84 -0.23 -17.10 -13.36
N PHE A 85 -0.26 -18.04 -14.30
CA PHE A 85 0.79 -18.15 -15.30
C PHE A 85 0.65 -17.01 -16.33
N ASN A 86 1.59 -16.07 -16.32
CA ASN A 86 1.63 -15.03 -17.35
C ASN A 86 2.29 -15.60 -18.62
N GLN A 87 1.48 -15.84 -19.65
CA GLN A 87 1.94 -16.41 -20.91
C GLN A 87 2.92 -15.50 -21.67
N ALA A 88 2.83 -14.17 -21.50
CA ALA A 88 3.75 -13.22 -22.12
C ALA A 88 5.14 -13.22 -21.45
N LEU A 89 5.19 -13.46 -20.13
CA LEU A 89 6.45 -13.52 -19.37
C LEU A 89 7.00 -14.95 -19.18
N GLY A 90 6.20 -15.98 -19.49
CA GLY A 90 6.59 -17.39 -19.36
C GLY A 90 6.80 -17.86 -17.92
N ARG A 91 6.25 -17.14 -16.92
CA ARG A 91 6.43 -17.43 -15.49
C ARG A 91 5.16 -17.13 -14.69
N PRO A 92 4.95 -17.78 -13.53
CA PRO A 92 3.87 -17.41 -12.62
C PRO A 92 4.09 -15.99 -12.09
N GLU A 93 3.05 -15.17 -12.16
CA GLU A 93 3.04 -13.81 -11.68
C GLU A 93 1.96 -13.63 -10.62
N LYS A 94 2.29 -12.84 -9.59
CA LYS A 94 1.35 -12.47 -8.54
C LYS A 94 0.41 -11.40 -9.06
N ILE A 95 -0.89 -11.64 -8.94
CA ILE A 95 -1.95 -10.71 -9.25
C ILE A 95 -2.16 -9.78 -8.07
N HIS A 96 -2.09 -8.48 -8.35
CA HIS A 96 -2.23 -7.42 -7.36
C HIS A 96 -3.64 -6.80 -7.36
N ASN A 97 -4.63 -7.46 -7.97
CA ASN A 97 -6.01 -6.99 -7.96
C ASN A 97 -6.52 -6.85 -6.52
N LYS A 98 -7.22 -5.74 -6.28
CA LYS A 98 -7.85 -5.45 -4.99
C LYS A 98 -8.99 -6.45 -4.76
N LEU A 99 -8.92 -7.21 -3.68
CA LEU A 99 -9.98 -8.10 -3.20
C LEU A 99 -10.41 -7.68 -1.80
N GLU A 100 -11.67 -7.31 -1.66
CA GLU A 100 -12.25 -6.88 -0.38
C GLU A 100 -12.83 -8.07 0.39
N PHE A 101 -12.53 -8.17 1.68
CA PHE A 101 -13.12 -9.18 2.56
C PHE A 101 -13.63 -8.53 3.86
N PRO A 102 -14.79 -8.97 4.39
CA PRO A 102 -15.42 -8.33 5.55
C PRO A 102 -14.83 -8.82 6.88
N GLN A 103 -14.95 -8.00 7.93
CA GLN A 103 -14.65 -8.43 9.30
C GLN A 103 -15.61 -9.51 9.81
N VAL A 104 -16.87 -9.50 9.35
CA VAL A 104 -17.87 -10.52 9.66
C VAL A 104 -18.45 -11.04 8.36
N LEU A 105 -18.30 -12.35 8.14
CA LEU A 105 -18.80 -13.07 6.98
C LEU A 105 -20.03 -13.87 7.38
N TYR A 106 -21.15 -13.67 6.68
CA TYR A 106 -22.36 -14.48 6.86
C TYR A 106 -22.40 -15.59 5.81
N LEU A 107 -22.37 -16.84 6.27
CA LEU A 107 -22.25 -18.02 5.40
C LEU A 107 -23.59 -18.64 5.00
N ASP A 108 -24.72 -18.11 5.51
CA ASP A 108 -26.06 -18.63 5.29
C ASP A 108 -26.38 -18.93 3.82
N ARG A 109 -25.99 -18.02 2.92
CA ARG A 109 -26.26 -18.17 1.47
C ARG A 109 -25.59 -19.39 0.84
N TYR A 110 -24.51 -19.90 1.43
CA TYR A 110 -23.74 -21.04 0.93
C TYR A 110 -24.13 -22.36 1.61
N MET A 111 -25.02 -22.32 2.61
CA MET A 111 -25.47 -23.51 3.33
C MET A 111 -26.52 -24.28 2.53
N HIS A 112 -26.42 -25.61 2.52
CA HIS A 112 -27.39 -26.49 1.86
C HIS A 112 -28.84 -26.23 2.31
N ARG A 113 -29.05 -25.88 3.59
CA ARG A 113 -30.38 -25.56 4.15
C ARG A 113 -31.08 -24.38 3.47
N ASN A 114 -30.32 -23.44 2.89
CA ASN A 114 -30.82 -22.23 2.23
C ASN A 114 -30.79 -22.36 0.70
N ARG A 115 -30.43 -23.53 0.15
CA ARG A 115 -30.18 -23.77 -1.28
C ARG A 115 -31.24 -23.20 -2.21
N GLU A 116 -32.51 -23.51 -1.98
CA GLU A 116 -33.60 -23.09 -2.87
C GLU A 116 -33.79 -21.57 -2.87
N ILE A 117 -33.67 -20.92 -1.71
CA ILE A 117 -33.75 -19.46 -1.58
C ILE A 117 -32.55 -18.81 -2.28
N THR A 118 -31.35 -19.34 -2.07
CA THR A 118 -30.13 -18.84 -2.72
C THR A 118 -30.24 -18.97 -4.24
N ARG A 119 -30.73 -20.09 -4.78
CA ARG A 119 -30.92 -20.25 -6.23
C ARG A 119 -31.86 -19.21 -6.83
N ILE A 120 -32.99 -18.95 -6.18
CA ILE A 120 -33.94 -17.91 -6.61
C ILE A 120 -33.27 -16.53 -6.59
N LYS A 121 -32.55 -16.19 -5.50
CA LYS A 121 -31.82 -14.92 -5.39
C LYS A 121 -30.69 -14.79 -6.41
N ARG A 122 -29.97 -15.87 -6.74
CA ARG A 122 -28.94 -15.92 -7.79
C ARG A 122 -29.52 -15.58 -9.15
N GLU A 123 -30.66 -16.18 -9.52
CA GLU A 123 -31.32 -15.90 -10.79
C GLU A 123 -31.81 -14.45 -10.88
N GLU A 124 -32.33 -13.90 -9.77
CA GLU A 124 -32.73 -12.48 -9.71
C GLU A 124 -31.52 -11.54 -9.82
N ILE A 125 -30.43 -11.82 -9.11
CA ILE A 125 -29.18 -11.04 -9.23
C ILE A 125 -28.67 -11.09 -10.68
N LYS A 126 -28.72 -12.25 -11.33
CA LYS A 126 -28.32 -12.38 -12.74
C LYS A 126 -29.18 -11.49 -13.64
N ARG A 127 -30.51 -11.53 -13.50
CA ARG A 127 -31.42 -10.64 -14.23
C ARG A 127 -31.13 -9.16 -13.98
N LEU A 128 -30.89 -8.79 -12.73
CA LEU A 128 -30.57 -7.41 -12.35
C LEU A 128 -29.22 -6.96 -12.93
N LYS A 129 -28.20 -7.84 -12.93
CA LYS A 129 -26.90 -7.57 -13.55
C LYS A 129 -27.01 -7.41 -15.07
N ASP A 130 -27.79 -8.27 -15.75
CA ASP A 130 -28.03 -8.14 -17.19
C ASP A 130 -28.73 -6.81 -17.52
N TYR A 131 -29.73 -6.42 -16.72
CA TYR A 131 -30.42 -5.13 -16.90
C TYR A 131 -29.51 -3.93 -16.58
N LEU A 132 -28.68 -4.04 -15.54
CA LEU A 132 -27.66 -3.04 -15.18
C LEU A 132 -26.70 -2.78 -16.35
N THR A 133 -26.22 -3.83 -17.03
CA THR A 133 -25.35 -3.69 -18.20
C THR A 133 -26.03 -2.90 -19.31
N VAL A 134 -27.33 -3.11 -19.57
CA VAL A 134 -28.09 -2.32 -20.56
C VAL A 134 -28.14 -0.84 -20.18
N LEU A 135 -28.40 -0.52 -18.91
CA LEU A 135 -28.44 0.87 -18.44
C LEU A 135 -27.06 1.53 -18.50
N GLN A 136 -26.00 0.82 -18.11
CA GLN A 136 -24.62 1.31 -18.21
C GLN A 136 -24.23 1.59 -19.66
N GLN A 137 -24.54 0.68 -20.59
CA GLN A 137 -24.29 0.90 -22.01
C GLN A 137 -25.09 2.10 -22.56
N ARG A 138 -26.32 2.31 -22.08
CA ARG A 138 -27.12 3.48 -22.47
C ARG A 138 -26.53 4.78 -21.90
N LEU A 139 -26.11 4.78 -20.63
CA LEU A 139 -25.46 5.91 -19.98
C LEU A 139 -24.16 6.29 -20.69
N GLU A 140 -23.34 5.29 -21.05
CA GLU A 140 -22.08 5.48 -21.75
C GLU A 140 -22.26 6.19 -23.11
N ARG A 141 -23.41 6.00 -23.79
CA ARG A 141 -23.70 6.74 -25.03
C ARG A 141 -23.87 8.24 -24.82
N TYR A 142 -24.32 8.68 -23.64
CA TYR A 142 -24.43 10.10 -23.30
C TYR A 142 -23.09 10.67 -22.81
N LEU A 143 -22.30 9.90 -22.05
CA LEU A 143 -21.01 10.33 -21.51
C LEU A 143 -19.88 10.32 -22.53
N SER A 144 -19.91 9.35 -23.46
CA SER A 144 -18.92 9.16 -24.52
C SER A 144 -19.61 9.27 -25.88
N TYR A 145 -20.12 10.46 -26.19
CA TYR A 145 -20.81 10.75 -27.45
C TYR A 145 -19.83 11.15 -28.57
N GLY A 146 -20.11 10.68 -29.80
CA GLY A 146 -19.40 11.08 -31.02
C GLY A 146 -19.07 9.93 -31.96
N SER A 147 -19.07 10.17 -33.27
CA SER A 147 -18.73 9.16 -34.28
C SER A 147 -17.22 8.98 -34.48
N GLY A 148 -16.43 9.95 -34.04
CA GLY A 148 -14.97 9.95 -34.17
C GLY A 148 -14.25 9.14 -33.08
N PRO A 149 -12.91 9.07 -33.15
CA PRO A 149 -12.09 8.39 -32.15
C PRO A 149 -12.04 9.14 -30.81
N LYS A 150 -12.27 10.46 -30.83
CA LYS A 150 -12.43 11.28 -29.62
C LYS A 150 -13.91 11.45 -29.32
N ARG A 151 -14.30 11.16 -28.08
CA ARG A 151 -15.68 11.25 -27.60
C ARG A 151 -15.76 12.18 -26.41
N PHE A 152 -16.91 12.83 -26.26
CA PHE A 152 -17.16 13.84 -25.23
C PHE A 152 -18.57 13.67 -24.67
N PRO A 153 -18.84 14.15 -23.45
CA PRO A 153 -20.19 14.17 -22.91
C PRO A 153 -21.12 15.00 -23.80
N LEU A 154 -22.29 14.45 -24.14
CA LEU A 154 -23.26 15.12 -25.01
C LEU A 154 -23.74 16.44 -24.41
N VAL A 155 -23.89 16.51 -23.08
CA VAL A 155 -24.26 17.74 -22.36
C VAL A 155 -23.25 18.86 -22.64
N ASP A 156 -21.96 18.56 -22.60
CA ASP A 156 -20.88 19.52 -22.82
C ASP A 156 -20.85 19.98 -24.29
N VAL A 157 -21.07 19.05 -25.23
CA VAL A 157 -21.16 19.38 -26.67
C VAL A 157 -22.34 20.33 -26.93
N LEU A 158 -23.50 20.08 -26.33
CA LEU A 158 -24.66 20.97 -26.45
C LEU A 158 -24.39 22.34 -25.81
N GLN A 159 -23.68 22.37 -24.67
CA GLN A 159 -23.24 23.61 -24.02
C GLN A 159 -22.35 24.44 -24.92
N TYR A 160 -21.29 23.83 -25.44
CA TYR A 160 -20.28 24.55 -26.21
C TYR A 160 -20.83 24.98 -27.56
N ALA A 161 -21.73 24.19 -28.16
CA ALA A 161 -22.45 24.59 -29.37
C ALA A 161 -23.34 25.82 -29.12
N LEU A 162 -24.05 25.85 -27.99
CA LEU A 162 -24.89 26.97 -27.58
C LEU A 162 -24.04 28.22 -27.29
N GLU A 163 -22.98 28.09 -26.50
CA GLU A 163 -22.04 29.19 -26.20
C GLU A 163 -21.39 29.75 -27.46
N PHE A 164 -21.02 28.88 -28.41
CA PHE A 164 -20.51 29.31 -29.70
C PHE A 164 -21.58 30.06 -30.49
N ALA A 165 -22.81 29.54 -30.61
CA ALA A 165 -23.89 30.19 -31.34
C ALA A 165 -24.27 31.56 -30.74
N SER A 166 -24.27 31.69 -29.42
CA SER A 166 -24.56 32.94 -28.70
C SER A 166 -23.38 33.91 -28.64
N SER A 167 -22.20 33.52 -29.12
CA SER A 167 -21.03 34.43 -29.17
C SER A 167 -21.20 35.50 -30.24
N LYS A 168 -20.67 36.70 -29.98
CA LYS A 168 -20.81 37.84 -30.89
C LYS A 168 -20.13 37.55 -32.24
N PRO A 169 -20.81 37.74 -33.38
CA PRO A 169 -20.24 37.41 -34.68
C PRO A 169 -18.93 38.16 -34.98
N VAL A 170 -17.94 37.45 -35.54
CA VAL A 170 -16.67 38.02 -35.98
C VAL A 170 -16.52 37.80 -37.49
N CYS A 171 -16.39 38.89 -38.25
CA CYS A 171 -16.30 38.87 -39.72
C CYS A 171 -14.88 38.76 -40.28
N THR A 172 -13.84 38.77 -39.44
CA THR A 172 -12.44 38.69 -39.86
C THR A 172 -11.86 37.33 -39.48
N SER A 173 -11.38 36.53 -40.43
CA SER A 173 -10.51 35.38 -40.11
C SER A 173 -9.18 35.91 -39.55
N PRO A 174 -8.41 35.12 -38.74
CA PRO A 174 -7.14 35.60 -38.23
C PRO A 174 -6.17 35.85 -39.39
N VAL A 175 -5.99 37.11 -39.74
CA VAL A 175 -4.81 37.60 -40.44
C VAL A 175 -4.04 38.34 -39.35
N ASP A 176 -3.21 37.61 -38.60
CA ASP A 176 -2.07 38.27 -37.96
C ASP A 176 -1.14 38.66 -39.12
N ASP A 177 -1.00 39.96 -39.35
CA ASP A 177 -0.18 40.55 -40.41
C ASP A 177 1.26 40.00 -40.38
N ILE A 178 1.56 39.08 -41.30
CA ILE A 178 2.93 38.84 -41.76
C ILE A 178 3.24 39.94 -42.77
N ASP A 179 3.67 41.09 -42.29
CA ASP A 179 4.17 42.16 -43.16
C ASP A 179 5.65 41.88 -43.49
N ALA A 180 5.84 41.10 -44.56
CA ALA A 180 7.14 40.78 -45.13
C ALA A 180 7.20 41.23 -46.59
N SER A 181 7.61 42.48 -46.83
CA SER A 181 8.60 42.80 -47.87
C SER A 181 8.97 44.29 -47.87
N SER A 182 10.21 44.55 -47.48
CA SER A 182 10.97 45.78 -47.62
C SER A 182 11.40 46.04 -49.08
N PRO A 183 11.92 47.24 -49.39
CA PRO A 183 13.05 47.35 -50.32
C PRO A 183 14.27 48.05 -49.71
N SER A 184 15.37 47.30 -49.70
CA SER A 184 16.78 47.66 -49.95
C SER A 184 17.31 49.06 -49.62
N SER A 185 18.28 49.15 -48.69
CA SER A 185 19.73 49.32 -49.01
C SER A 185 20.58 49.53 -47.75
N GLY A 186 21.69 48.77 -47.60
CA GLY A 186 22.87 49.23 -46.82
C GLY A 186 23.45 48.30 -45.73
N SER A 187 24.31 47.36 -46.15
CA SER A 187 25.55 46.87 -45.45
C SER A 187 25.53 46.27 -44.02
N VAL A 188 25.47 44.93 -43.96
CA VAL A 188 26.35 43.89 -43.30
C VAL A 188 27.54 44.35 -42.42
N PRO A 189 28.15 43.52 -41.51
CA PRO A 189 27.74 42.37 -40.67
C PRO A 189 27.97 42.63 -39.14
N SER A 190 27.51 41.82 -38.17
CA SER A 190 28.25 40.64 -37.69
C SER A 190 27.58 39.98 -36.47
N GLN A 191 27.40 38.67 -36.58
CA GLN A 191 27.78 37.62 -35.63
C GLN A 191 27.13 37.51 -34.23
N THR A 192 26.63 36.29 -34.02
CA THR A 192 26.72 35.42 -32.82
C THR A 192 25.82 35.68 -31.60
N LEU A 193 24.88 34.74 -31.41
CA LEU A 193 24.46 34.07 -30.16
C LEU A 193 25.65 33.89 -29.15
N PRO A 194 25.46 33.68 -27.82
CA PRO A 194 24.39 32.85 -27.26
C PRO A 194 23.90 33.16 -25.80
N SER A 195 22.86 32.41 -25.41
CA SER A 195 22.70 31.66 -24.13
C SER A 195 22.70 32.34 -22.74
N THR A 196 21.56 32.11 -22.06
CA THR A 196 21.39 31.45 -20.75
C THR A 196 21.69 32.17 -19.43
N THR A 197 20.76 31.88 -18.52
CA THR A 197 20.87 31.67 -17.06
C THR A 197 20.81 32.87 -16.12
N ASP A 198 19.74 32.80 -15.32
CA ASP A 198 19.72 32.81 -13.85
C ASP A 198 19.94 34.09 -13.03
N GLN A 199 18.98 34.18 -12.10
CA GLN A 199 19.10 34.57 -10.70
C GLN A 199 19.18 36.07 -10.35
N GLN A 200 18.07 36.50 -9.74
CA GLN A 200 17.99 37.08 -8.39
C GLN A 200 19.00 38.14 -7.98
N GLY A 201 18.48 39.33 -7.67
CA GLY A 201 19.16 40.30 -6.82
C GLY A 201 18.56 41.70 -6.89
N ALA A 202 17.64 42.01 -5.97
CA ALA A 202 17.48 43.39 -5.47
C ALA A 202 18.79 43.81 -4.73
N PRO A 203 19.07 45.08 -4.35
CA PRO A 203 18.11 46.17 -4.12
C PRO A 203 18.60 47.64 -4.41
N SER A 204 17.67 48.59 -4.21
CA SER A 204 17.83 49.95 -3.64
C SER A 204 18.70 51.08 -4.24
N SER A 205 18.08 52.27 -4.18
CA SER A 205 18.61 53.62 -3.88
C SER A 205 18.49 54.65 -5.02
N GLU A 206 17.47 55.51 -4.97
CA GLU A 206 17.48 56.90 -4.40
C GLU A 206 18.21 57.90 -5.33
N LEU A 207 17.49 58.72 -6.12
CA LEU A 207 17.02 60.11 -5.86
C LEU A 207 18.18 61.16 -5.84
N PRO A 208 17.99 62.46 -6.20
CA PRO A 208 16.88 63.28 -5.69
C PRO A 208 16.39 64.52 -6.49
N SER A 209 15.28 65.06 -5.97
CA SER A 209 14.93 66.49 -5.87
C SER A 209 14.33 67.16 -7.12
N THR A 210 13.22 67.90 -7.04
CA THR A 210 12.89 68.94 -6.05
C THR A 210 11.36 69.11 -5.85
N SER A 211 11.00 69.43 -4.61
CA SER A 211 9.69 69.64 -3.96
C SER A 211 9.13 71.08 -4.21
N PRO A 212 8.05 71.61 -3.57
CA PRO A 212 7.16 71.05 -2.52
C PRO A 212 5.63 71.32 -2.63
N ALA A 213 4.93 70.70 -1.67
CA ALA A 213 3.51 70.55 -1.33
C ALA A 213 2.68 71.86 -1.16
N SER A 214 1.33 71.85 -1.24
CA SER A 214 0.43 71.30 -0.18
C SER A 214 -1.07 71.24 -0.53
N ILE A 215 -1.67 70.06 -0.25
CA ILE A 215 -3.02 69.73 0.28
C ILE A 215 -4.26 69.76 -0.65
N ALA A 216 -4.70 68.56 -1.07
CA ALA A 216 -6.08 68.08 -0.89
C ALA A 216 -6.10 66.54 -0.89
N ALA A 217 -6.84 65.95 0.05
CA ALA A 217 -6.85 64.55 0.42
C ALA A 217 -7.34 63.59 -0.70
N ILE A 218 -6.57 62.55 -1.01
CA ILE A 218 -7.04 61.40 -1.80
C ILE A 218 -7.57 60.36 -0.81
N SER A 219 -8.89 60.23 -0.77
CA SER A 219 -9.57 59.12 -0.12
C SER A 219 -9.25 57.84 -0.89
N SER A 220 -8.44 56.94 -0.32
CA SER A 220 -8.34 55.54 -0.74
C SER A 220 -9.60 54.80 -0.30
N ARG A 221 -10.72 55.05 -0.99
CA ARG A 221 -11.95 54.29 -0.77
C ARG A 221 -11.78 52.95 -1.47
N SER A 222 -11.54 51.88 -0.70
CA SER A 222 -11.69 50.51 -1.18
C SER A 222 -13.08 50.35 -1.81
N VAL A 223 -13.14 49.83 -3.03
CA VAL A 223 -14.39 49.67 -3.78
C VAL A 223 -15.30 48.75 -2.97
N ILE A 224 -16.36 49.31 -2.38
CA ILE A 224 -17.34 48.53 -1.63
C ILE A 224 -18.14 47.71 -2.64
N HIS A 225 -17.85 46.42 -2.72
CA HIS A 225 -18.58 45.49 -3.58
C HIS A 225 -19.99 45.32 -3.02
N LYS A 226 -20.99 45.36 -3.90
CA LYS A 226 -22.36 45.09 -3.49
C LYS A 226 -22.52 43.57 -3.30
N PRO A 227 -23.40 43.11 -2.41
CA PRO A 227 -23.81 41.71 -2.40
C PRO A 227 -24.28 41.33 -3.81
N PHE A 228 -23.83 40.18 -4.32
CA PHE A 228 -24.16 39.63 -5.64
C PHE A 228 -23.58 40.37 -6.87
N THR A 229 -22.60 41.28 -6.71
CA THR A 229 -21.84 41.80 -7.88
C THR A 229 -20.59 40.98 -8.16
N GLN A 230 -20.38 40.61 -9.42
CA GLN A 230 -19.12 40.04 -9.89
C GLN A 230 -18.13 41.15 -10.20
N SER A 231 -16.93 41.04 -9.63
CA SER A 231 -15.83 41.98 -9.88
C SER A 231 -14.83 41.40 -10.85
N ARG A 232 -14.31 42.26 -11.75
CA ARG A 232 -13.42 41.89 -12.85
C ARG A 232 -14.05 40.94 -13.87
N ILE A 233 -15.25 41.25 -14.35
CA ILE A 233 -15.80 40.62 -15.57
C ILE A 233 -14.95 41.09 -16.76
N PRO A 234 -14.38 40.19 -17.58
CA PRO A 234 -13.67 40.55 -18.80
C PRO A 234 -14.55 41.41 -19.73
N PRO A 235 -13.98 42.37 -20.48
CA PRO A 235 -14.74 43.17 -21.43
C PRO A 235 -15.36 42.26 -22.51
N ASP A 236 -16.63 42.50 -22.80
CA ASP A 236 -17.45 41.72 -23.75
C ASP A 236 -17.13 42.11 -25.21
N LEU A 237 -15.88 41.84 -25.62
CA LEU A 237 -15.37 42.05 -26.97
C LEU A 237 -15.58 40.78 -27.81
N PRO A 238 -15.96 40.91 -29.10
CA PRO A 238 -16.10 39.76 -29.98
C PRO A 238 -14.73 39.11 -30.20
N MET A 239 -14.56 37.85 -29.79
CA MET A 239 -13.32 37.08 -29.86
C MET A 239 -13.53 35.76 -30.60
N HIS A 240 -12.47 35.20 -31.16
CA HIS A 240 -12.53 33.88 -31.79
C HIS A 240 -12.50 32.75 -30.75
N PRO A 241 -13.23 31.64 -30.98
CA PRO A 241 -14.07 31.33 -32.14
C PRO A 241 -15.52 31.83 -31.98
N ALA A 242 -16.09 32.42 -33.05
CA ALA A 242 -17.47 32.90 -33.11
C ALA A 242 -18.09 32.66 -34.51
N PRO A 243 -19.43 32.56 -34.65
CA PRO A 243 -20.08 32.42 -35.95
C PRO A 243 -19.86 33.67 -36.79
N ARG A 244 -19.81 33.51 -38.13
CA ARG A 244 -19.60 34.66 -39.03
C ARG A 244 -20.86 35.50 -39.20
N HIS A 245 -22.01 34.85 -39.29
CA HIS A 245 -23.32 35.48 -39.47
C HIS A 245 -24.36 34.58 -38.79
N ILE A 246 -25.30 35.19 -38.06
CA ILE A 246 -26.46 34.52 -37.45
C ILE A 246 -27.56 35.57 -37.29
N THR A 247 -28.80 35.23 -37.65
CA THR A 247 -29.95 36.11 -37.42
C THR A 247 -30.51 35.94 -36.00
N GLU A 248 -31.19 36.96 -35.47
CA GLU A 248 -31.81 36.87 -34.14
C GLU A 248 -32.86 35.76 -34.05
N GLU A 249 -33.59 35.53 -35.14
CA GLU A 249 -34.60 34.46 -35.25
C GLU A 249 -33.94 33.07 -35.22
N GLU A 250 -32.86 32.86 -35.99
CA GLU A 250 -32.09 31.61 -35.96
C GLU A 250 -31.45 31.36 -34.59
N LEU A 251 -30.90 32.41 -33.96
CA LEU A 251 -30.32 32.31 -32.62
C LEU A 251 -31.38 31.89 -31.60
N SER A 252 -32.56 32.51 -31.62
CA SER A 252 -33.66 32.15 -30.70
C SER A 252 -34.12 30.70 -30.88
N VAL A 253 -34.18 30.20 -32.12
CA VAL A 253 -34.50 28.79 -32.40
C VAL A 253 -33.41 27.86 -31.87
N LEU A 254 -32.13 28.17 -32.10
CA LEU A 254 -31.00 27.39 -31.59
C LEU A 254 -30.95 27.38 -30.07
N GLU A 255 -31.14 28.53 -29.41
CA GLU A 255 -31.20 28.64 -27.95
C GLU A 255 -32.32 27.77 -27.39
N SER A 256 -33.54 27.89 -27.94
CA SER A 256 -34.68 27.08 -27.50
C SER A 256 -34.43 25.58 -27.67
N CYS A 257 -33.88 25.16 -28.82
CA CYS A 257 -33.66 23.75 -29.12
C CYS A 257 -32.51 23.15 -28.30
N LEU A 258 -31.35 23.80 -28.28
CA LEU A 258 -30.16 23.30 -27.59
C LEU A 258 -30.35 23.34 -26.08
N HIS A 259 -31.00 24.38 -25.53
CA HIS A 259 -31.29 24.44 -24.11
C HIS A 259 -32.27 23.34 -23.69
N ARG A 260 -33.36 23.15 -24.45
CA ARG A 260 -34.31 22.06 -24.19
C ARG A 260 -33.65 20.69 -24.26
N TRP A 261 -32.91 20.40 -25.34
CA TRP A 261 -32.22 19.11 -25.47
C TRP A 261 -31.20 18.92 -24.35
N ARG A 262 -30.44 19.94 -23.99
CA ARG A 262 -29.50 19.83 -22.87
C ARG A 262 -30.22 19.41 -21.59
N THR A 263 -31.32 20.08 -21.24
CA THR A 263 -32.10 19.73 -20.04
C THR A 263 -32.69 18.32 -20.14
N GLU A 264 -33.19 17.90 -21.31
CA GLU A 264 -33.66 16.53 -21.54
C GLU A 264 -32.53 15.50 -21.29
N ILE A 265 -31.32 15.74 -21.83
CA ILE A 265 -30.16 14.86 -21.65
C ILE A 265 -29.64 14.84 -20.21
N GLU A 266 -29.59 15.99 -19.54
CA GLU A 266 -29.22 16.08 -18.12
C GLU A 266 -30.19 15.28 -17.25
N ASN A 267 -31.49 15.33 -17.55
CA ASN A 267 -32.50 14.54 -16.87
C ASN A 267 -32.34 13.05 -17.15
N ASP A 268 -32.24 12.65 -18.42
CA ASP A 268 -32.02 11.24 -18.81
C ASP A 268 -30.78 10.64 -18.14
N THR A 269 -29.67 11.39 -18.13
CA THR A 269 -28.40 10.96 -17.53
C THR A 269 -28.56 10.74 -16.03
N ARG A 270 -29.21 11.69 -15.33
CA ARG A 270 -29.48 11.58 -13.89
C ARG A 270 -30.41 10.40 -13.59
N ASP A 271 -31.50 10.24 -14.33
CA ASP A 271 -32.47 9.16 -14.12
C ASP A 271 -31.84 7.77 -14.34
N LEU A 272 -30.93 7.66 -15.33
CA LEU A 272 -30.12 6.45 -15.55
C LEU A 272 -29.15 6.18 -14.40
N GLN A 273 -28.41 7.19 -13.94
CA GLN A 273 -27.49 7.08 -12.81
C GLN A 273 -28.21 6.66 -11.52
N GLU A 274 -29.37 7.26 -11.25
CA GLU A 274 -30.21 6.87 -10.11
C GLU A 274 -30.73 5.44 -10.24
N SER A 275 -31.16 5.03 -11.44
CA SER A 275 -31.63 3.67 -11.69
C SER A 275 -30.52 2.64 -11.50
N ILE A 276 -29.33 2.91 -12.02
CA ILE A 276 -28.12 2.10 -11.81
C ILE A 276 -27.82 1.99 -10.31
N SER A 277 -27.84 3.11 -9.59
CA SER A 277 -27.57 3.15 -8.14
C SER A 277 -28.60 2.36 -7.33
N ARG A 278 -29.89 2.43 -7.71
CA ARG A 278 -30.96 1.63 -7.10
C ARG A 278 -30.74 0.13 -7.31
N ILE A 279 -30.33 -0.27 -8.51
CA ILE A 279 -30.05 -1.68 -8.82
C ILE A 279 -28.83 -2.18 -8.03
N HIS A 280 -27.72 -1.42 -8.00
CA HIS A 280 -26.56 -1.76 -7.17
C HIS A 280 -26.96 -1.99 -5.71
N ARG A 281 -27.71 -1.04 -5.12
CA ARG A 281 -28.20 -1.16 -3.74
C ARG A 281 -29.09 -2.39 -3.53
N THR A 282 -29.92 -2.73 -4.52
CA THR A 282 -30.80 -3.91 -4.46
C THR A 282 -29.98 -5.21 -4.47
N ILE A 283 -28.93 -5.28 -5.29
CA ILE A 283 -28.02 -6.44 -5.33
C ILE A 283 -27.24 -6.56 -4.02
N GLU A 284 -26.70 -5.45 -3.49
CA GLU A 284 -25.96 -5.41 -2.23
C GLU A 284 -26.81 -5.91 -1.06
N LEU A 285 -28.07 -5.50 -0.99
CA LEU A 285 -29.01 -5.85 0.08
C LEU A 285 -29.71 -7.19 -0.13
N MET A 286 -29.48 -7.89 -1.26
CA MET A 286 -30.22 -9.10 -1.64
C MET A 286 -30.11 -10.21 -0.60
N TYR A 287 -29.04 -10.25 0.18
CA TYR A 287 -28.78 -11.26 1.21
C TYR A 287 -28.77 -10.67 2.63
N SER A 288 -29.24 -9.43 2.81
CA SER A 288 -29.30 -8.77 4.13
C SER A 288 -30.57 -9.10 4.92
N ASP A 289 -31.38 -10.03 4.44
CA ASP A 289 -32.59 -10.50 5.12
C ASP A 289 -32.24 -11.20 6.44
N LYS A 290 -33.11 -11.07 7.46
CA LYS A 290 -32.91 -11.72 8.76
C LYS A 290 -32.63 -13.22 8.66
N SER A 291 -33.25 -13.93 7.71
CA SER A 291 -33.03 -15.36 7.49
C SER A 291 -31.66 -15.72 6.91
N MET A 292 -30.93 -14.74 6.34
CA MET A 292 -29.64 -14.91 5.67
C MET A 292 -28.46 -14.31 6.47
N ILE A 293 -28.69 -13.96 7.74
CA ILE A 293 -27.69 -13.40 8.66
C ILE A 293 -27.64 -14.19 9.98
N GLN A 294 -27.77 -15.51 9.91
CA GLN A 294 -27.86 -16.40 11.08
C GLN A 294 -26.56 -17.14 11.40
N VAL A 295 -25.61 -17.23 10.45
CA VAL A 295 -24.31 -17.92 10.63
C VAL A 295 -23.18 -16.91 10.42
N PRO A 296 -22.93 -16.03 11.42
CA PRO A 296 -21.80 -15.12 11.42
C PRO A 296 -20.48 -15.83 11.71
N TYR A 297 -19.45 -15.44 10.97
CA TYR A 297 -18.06 -15.82 11.16
C TYR A 297 -17.23 -14.54 11.25
N ARG A 298 -16.48 -14.35 12.35
CA ARG A 298 -15.63 -13.19 12.54
C ARG A 298 -14.22 -13.46 12.06
N LEU A 299 -13.65 -12.52 11.33
CA LEU A 299 -12.28 -12.57 10.89
C LEU A 299 -11.37 -12.53 12.11
N HIS A 300 -10.57 -13.57 12.31
CA HIS A 300 -9.65 -13.70 13.43
C HIS A 300 -8.22 -13.40 13.02
N ALA A 301 -7.78 -13.92 11.87
CA ALA A 301 -6.43 -13.69 11.38
C ALA A 301 -6.38 -13.51 9.86
N VAL A 302 -5.42 -12.74 9.40
CA VAL A 302 -5.10 -12.52 7.98
C VAL A 302 -3.61 -12.70 7.82
N LEU A 303 -3.20 -13.64 6.97
CA LEU A 303 -1.80 -13.86 6.64
C LEU A 303 -1.47 -13.16 5.33
N VAL A 304 -0.45 -12.32 5.37
CA VAL A 304 -0.05 -11.42 4.28
C VAL A 304 1.33 -11.82 3.79
N HIS A 305 1.50 -11.73 2.48
CA HIS A 305 2.76 -12.01 1.80
C HIS A 305 3.16 -10.82 0.92
N GLU A 306 4.42 -10.41 1.00
CA GLU A 306 5.06 -9.46 0.11
C GLU A 306 6.26 -10.09 -0.57
N GLY A 307 6.30 -10.07 -1.91
CA GLY A 307 7.40 -10.66 -2.67
C GLY A 307 6.94 -11.57 -3.80
N GLN A 308 7.88 -12.36 -4.30
CA GLN A 308 7.70 -13.30 -5.40
C GLN A 308 7.22 -14.67 -4.89
N ALA A 309 6.81 -15.56 -5.79
CA ALA A 309 6.29 -16.88 -5.41
C ALA A 309 7.27 -17.72 -4.58
N ASN A 310 8.57 -17.62 -4.87
CA ASN A 310 9.63 -18.43 -4.26
C ASN A 310 10.33 -17.76 -3.07
N ALA A 311 10.19 -16.44 -2.93
CA ALA A 311 10.86 -15.67 -1.89
C ALA A 311 10.05 -14.40 -1.60
N GLY A 312 9.80 -14.18 -0.32
CA GLY A 312 9.09 -13.01 0.16
C GLY A 312 9.03 -12.97 1.66
N HIS A 313 8.45 -11.88 2.16
CA HIS A 313 8.26 -11.62 3.57
C HIS A 313 6.82 -11.92 3.97
N TYR A 314 6.66 -12.55 5.13
CA TYR A 314 5.36 -13.00 5.63
C TYR A 314 5.10 -12.39 7.00
N TRP A 315 3.89 -11.91 7.22
CA TRP A 315 3.43 -11.46 8.53
C TRP A 315 1.95 -11.75 8.69
N ALA A 316 1.45 -11.61 9.92
CA ALA A 316 0.06 -11.83 10.23
C ALA A 316 -0.57 -10.62 10.91
N TYR A 317 -1.83 -10.39 10.62
CA TYR A 317 -2.72 -9.60 11.47
C TYR A 317 -3.61 -10.55 12.23
N ILE A 318 -3.68 -10.42 13.55
CA ILE A 318 -4.53 -11.25 14.41
C ILE A 318 -5.36 -10.32 15.29
N PHE A 319 -6.65 -10.61 15.42
CA PHE A 319 -7.55 -9.85 16.28
C PHE A 319 -7.43 -10.33 17.73
N ASP A 320 -7.00 -9.44 18.61
CA ASP A 320 -7.05 -9.63 20.05
C ASP A 320 -8.48 -9.35 20.55
N HIS A 321 -9.19 -10.41 20.94
CA HIS A 321 -10.56 -10.33 21.44
C HIS A 321 -10.66 -9.73 22.85
N ARG A 322 -9.57 -9.73 23.63
CA ARG A 322 -9.54 -9.13 24.98
C ARG A 322 -9.42 -7.61 24.90
N GLU A 323 -8.51 -7.12 24.06
CA GLU A 323 -8.32 -5.69 23.80
C GLU A 323 -9.27 -5.12 22.72
N ASN A 324 -10.02 -5.99 22.02
CA ASN A 324 -10.84 -5.66 20.85
C ASN A 324 -10.05 -4.86 19.79
N ARG A 325 -8.86 -5.36 19.43
CA ARG A 325 -7.92 -4.64 18.58
C ARG A 325 -7.16 -5.57 17.64
N TRP A 326 -6.85 -5.06 16.45
CA TRP A 326 -5.94 -5.73 15.53
C TRP A 326 -4.48 -5.59 15.98
N MET A 327 -3.76 -6.69 15.98
CA MET A 327 -2.33 -6.76 16.30
C MET A 327 -1.57 -7.25 15.06
N LYS A 328 -0.46 -6.60 14.73
CA LYS A 328 0.42 -7.00 13.63
C LYS A 328 1.60 -7.78 14.20
N TYR A 329 1.72 -9.03 13.79
CA TYR A 329 2.78 -9.95 14.17
C TYR A 329 3.75 -10.05 13.00
N ASN A 330 4.87 -9.35 13.12
CA ASN A 330 5.91 -9.27 12.09
C ASN A 330 7.25 -9.68 12.70
N ASP A 331 7.55 -10.98 12.64
CA ASP A 331 8.71 -11.60 13.29
C ASP A 331 8.81 -11.23 14.79
N ILE A 332 9.93 -10.62 15.20
CA ILE A 332 10.17 -10.15 16.57
C ILE A 332 9.31 -8.95 16.97
N ALA A 333 8.71 -8.26 15.99
CA ALA A 333 7.95 -7.04 16.22
C ALA A 333 6.45 -7.34 16.27
N VAL A 334 5.87 -7.25 17.47
CA VAL A 334 4.42 -7.30 17.69
C VAL A 334 3.92 -5.90 17.99
N THR A 335 3.14 -5.33 17.08
CA THR A 335 2.66 -3.94 17.19
C THR A 335 1.14 -3.86 17.20
N LYS A 336 0.62 -2.83 17.87
CA LYS A 336 -0.80 -2.47 17.81
C LYS A 336 -1.11 -1.92 16.42
N SER A 337 -2.19 -2.39 15.82
CA SER A 337 -2.62 -2.00 14.49
C SER A 337 -4.12 -1.70 14.43
N SER A 338 -4.63 -1.39 13.24
CA SER A 338 -6.02 -1.06 12.98
C SER A 338 -6.55 -1.79 11.75
N TRP A 339 -7.88 -1.77 11.58
CA TRP A 339 -8.52 -2.33 10.39
C TRP A 339 -8.05 -1.63 9.11
N GLU A 340 -7.84 -0.32 9.15
CA GLU A 340 -7.41 0.48 8.00
C GLU A 340 -5.99 0.10 7.55
N GLU A 341 -5.08 -0.14 8.50
CA GLU A 341 -3.73 -0.63 8.18
C GLU A 341 -3.79 -2.05 7.60
N LEU A 342 -4.56 -2.94 8.21
CA LEU A 342 -4.76 -4.31 7.70
C LEU A 342 -5.27 -4.27 6.25
N VAL A 343 -6.32 -3.49 5.97
CA VAL A 343 -6.91 -3.35 4.63
C VAL A 343 -5.88 -2.89 3.61
N ARG A 344 -5.06 -1.89 3.96
CA ARG A 344 -4.02 -1.34 3.09
C ARG A 344 -2.98 -2.40 2.69
N ASP A 345 -2.56 -3.24 3.62
CA ASP A 345 -1.54 -4.26 3.36
C ASP A 345 -2.14 -5.55 2.75
N SER A 346 -3.44 -5.83 3.00
CA SER A 346 -4.04 -7.14 2.73
C SER A 346 -4.89 -7.22 1.46
N PHE A 347 -5.61 -6.15 1.07
CA PHE A 347 -6.54 -6.24 -0.07
C PHE A 347 -5.82 -6.38 -1.42
N GLY A 348 -4.57 -5.91 -1.51
CA GLY A 348 -3.83 -5.78 -2.76
C GLY A 348 -4.11 -4.46 -3.48
N GLY A 349 -3.28 -4.13 -4.47
CA GLY A 349 -3.43 -2.95 -5.33
C GLY A 349 -2.78 -1.66 -4.80
N TYR A 350 -2.50 -1.57 -3.50
CA TYR A 350 -1.82 -0.41 -2.91
C TYR A 350 -0.31 -0.60 -2.75
N ARG A 351 0.14 -1.83 -2.48
CA ARG A 351 1.53 -2.22 -2.24
C ARG A 351 1.81 -3.59 -2.88
N ASN A 352 3.05 -4.05 -2.79
CA ASN A 352 3.44 -5.40 -3.24
C ASN A 352 2.97 -6.52 -2.28
N ALA A 353 2.36 -6.12 -1.15
CA ALA A 353 1.74 -6.99 -0.17
C ALA A 353 0.30 -7.36 -0.56
N SER A 354 -0.09 -8.59 -0.23
CA SER A 354 -1.48 -9.03 -0.35
C SER A 354 -1.75 -10.22 0.57
N ALA A 355 -2.97 -10.33 1.07
CA ALA A 355 -3.40 -11.51 1.80
C ALA A 355 -3.38 -12.75 0.91
N TYR A 356 -2.87 -13.85 1.45
CA TYR A 356 -2.91 -15.18 0.84
C TYR A 356 -3.76 -16.17 1.65
N CYS A 357 -4.03 -15.88 2.93
CA CYS A 357 -4.91 -16.71 3.75
C CYS A 357 -5.76 -15.85 4.69
N LEU A 358 -7.05 -16.18 4.77
CA LEU A 358 -8.01 -15.58 5.72
C LEU A 358 -8.49 -16.65 6.68
N MET A 359 -8.45 -16.36 7.98
CA MET A 359 -8.94 -17.25 9.03
C MET A 359 -10.13 -16.60 9.73
N TYR A 360 -11.29 -17.22 9.59
CA TYR A 360 -12.52 -16.83 10.24
C TYR A 360 -12.87 -17.81 11.36
N ILE A 361 -13.43 -17.31 12.45
CA ILE A 361 -13.94 -18.12 13.55
C ILE A 361 -15.45 -17.93 13.69
N ASN A 362 -16.15 -19.01 14.02
CA ASN A 362 -17.58 -18.97 14.24
C ASN A 362 -17.89 -17.99 15.40
N ASP A 363 -18.77 -17.03 15.16
CA ASP A 363 -19.08 -15.93 16.10
C ASP A 363 -19.97 -16.38 17.28
N LYS A 364 -20.24 -17.67 17.43
CA LYS A 364 -20.91 -18.17 18.64
C LYS A 364 -19.97 -18.00 19.85
N PRO A 365 -20.49 -17.57 21.01
CA PRO A 365 -19.69 -17.24 22.20
C PRO A 365 -18.81 -18.40 22.68
N GLN A 366 -19.25 -19.64 22.48
CA GLN A 366 -18.52 -20.87 22.79
C GLN A 366 -17.16 -21.01 22.07
N PHE A 367 -16.92 -20.26 21.00
CA PHE A 367 -15.69 -20.30 20.20
C PHE A 367 -14.84 -19.02 20.28
N LEU A 368 -15.36 -17.97 20.91
CA LEU A 368 -14.71 -16.66 20.96
C LEU A 368 -13.91 -16.44 22.24
N MET A 369 -14.36 -17.01 23.36
CA MET A 369 -13.69 -16.90 24.65
C MET A 369 -13.93 -18.17 25.46
N GLN A 370 -12.89 -18.98 25.61
CA GLN A 370 -12.85 -20.00 26.64
C GLN A 370 -11.90 -19.52 27.72
N GLU A 371 -12.44 -18.74 28.67
CA GLU A 371 -11.71 -18.46 29.91
C GLU A 371 -11.60 -19.77 30.68
N GLU A 372 -10.38 -20.25 30.87
CA GLU A 372 -10.13 -21.43 31.68
C GLU A 372 -10.18 -21.03 33.15
N PHE A 373 -11.08 -21.65 33.92
CA PHE A 373 -11.23 -21.38 35.35
C PHE A 373 -10.47 -22.42 36.18
N ASN A 374 -9.82 -21.97 37.25
CA ASN A 374 -9.20 -22.83 38.23
C ASN A 374 -10.28 -23.67 38.94
N LYS A 375 -10.12 -25.00 38.92
CA LYS A 375 -11.10 -25.97 39.45
C LYS A 375 -11.28 -25.92 40.96
N GLU A 376 -10.31 -25.37 41.70
CA GLU A 376 -10.34 -25.29 43.17
C GLU A 376 -10.76 -23.91 43.68
N THR A 377 -10.33 -22.83 43.02
CA THR A 377 -10.60 -21.45 43.46
C THR A 377 -11.74 -20.77 42.69
N GLY A 378 -12.14 -21.31 41.54
CA GLY A 378 -13.15 -20.71 40.66
C GLY A 378 -12.72 -19.41 40.00
N GLN A 379 -11.45 -19.02 40.12
CA GLN A 379 -10.90 -17.81 39.50
C GLN A 379 -10.45 -18.12 38.06
N ALA A 380 -10.58 -17.14 37.15
CA ALA A 380 -10.03 -17.27 35.81
C ALA A 380 -8.50 -17.41 35.89
N LEU A 381 -7.95 -18.45 35.27
CA LEU A 381 -6.51 -18.61 35.13
C LEU A 381 -6.01 -17.54 34.15
N VAL A 382 -4.96 -16.80 34.55
CA VAL A 382 -4.43 -15.70 33.74
C VAL A 382 -2.96 -15.95 33.39
N GLY A 383 -2.64 -15.89 32.09
CA GLY A 383 -1.25 -15.93 31.62
C GLY A 383 -0.55 -17.24 31.93
N ILE A 384 0.64 -17.17 32.52
CA ILE A 384 1.51 -18.31 32.85
C ILE A 384 0.80 -19.31 33.78
N GLU A 385 -0.22 -18.87 34.54
CA GLU A 385 -0.96 -19.75 35.43
C GLU A 385 -1.79 -20.83 34.73
N THR A 386 -2.08 -20.65 33.44
CA THR A 386 -2.75 -21.65 32.60
C THR A 386 -1.84 -22.82 32.23
N LEU A 387 -0.51 -22.66 32.35
CA LEU A 387 0.43 -23.67 31.91
C LEU A 387 0.51 -24.86 32.89
N PRO A 388 0.63 -26.09 32.37
CA PRO A 388 1.05 -27.26 33.15
C PRO A 388 2.34 -26.99 33.96
N PRO A 389 2.53 -27.65 35.12
CA PRO A 389 3.66 -27.37 36.01
C PRO A 389 5.03 -27.49 35.34
N ASP A 390 5.22 -28.51 34.50
CA ASP A 390 6.46 -28.75 33.76
C ASP A 390 6.79 -27.62 32.78
N LEU A 391 5.80 -27.09 32.07
CA LEU A 391 5.98 -25.94 31.16
C LEU A 391 6.14 -24.63 31.92
N ARG A 392 5.51 -24.50 33.08
CA ARG A 392 5.67 -23.34 33.96
C ARG A 392 7.10 -23.26 34.48
N ASP A 393 7.62 -24.35 35.04
CA ASP A 393 8.99 -24.43 35.54
C ASP A 393 9.99 -24.09 34.42
N PHE A 394 9.78 -24.62 33.21
CA PHE A 394 10.60 -24.29 32.04
C PHE A 394 10.60 -22.78 31.71
N VAL A 395 9.43 -22.13 31.69
CA VAL A 395 9.30 -20.69 31.43
C VAL A 395 9.92 -19.86 32.55
N GLU A 396 9.75 -20.26 33.81
CA GLU A 396 10.34 -19.57 34.96
C GLU A 396 11.87 -19.64 34.94
N GLU A 397 12.44 -20.80 34.63
CA GLU A 397 13.89 -20.96 34.48
C GLU A 397 14.45 -20.11 33.33
N ASP A 398 13.73 -20.03 32.21
CA ASP A 398 14.15 -19.21 31.06
C ASP A 398 14.11 -17.71 31.37
N ASN A 399 13.05 -17.24 32.04
CA ASN A 399 12.96 -15.87 32.51
C ASN A 399 14.10 -15.52 33.49
N GLN A 400 14.48 -16.44 34.38
CA GLN A 400 15.62 -16.23 35.28
C GLN A 400 16.97 -16.16 34.56
N ARG A 401 17.12 -16.89 33.44
CA ARG A 401 18.32 -16.76 32.59
C ARG A 401 18.34 -15.38 31.93
N PHE A 402 17.21 -14.92 31.41
CA PHE A 402 17.09 -13.60 30.82
C PHE A 402 17.36 -12.46 31.83
N GLU A 403 16.90 -12.59 33.08
CA GLU A 403 17.21 -11.65 34.15
C GLU A 403 18.72 -11.57 34.44
N LYS A 404 19.42 -12.71 34.44
CA LYS A 404 20.88 -12.74 34.58
C LYS A 404 21.59 -12.06 33.41
N GLU A 405 21.12 -12.25 32.17
CA GLU A 405 21.66 -11.54 31.01
C GLU A 405 21.55 -10.01 31.16
N LEU A 406 20.44 -9.52 31.72
CA LEU A 406 20.27 -8.10 32.05
C LEU A 406 21.26 -7.63 33.13
N GLU A 407 21.43 -8.40 34.21
CA GLU A 407 22.39 -8.09 35.27
C GLU A 407 23.84 -8.06 34.76
N GLU A 408 24.21 -9.04 33.93
CA GLU A 408 25.53 -9.12 33.29
C GLU A 408 25.76 -7.93 32.35
N TRP A 409 24.74 -7.52 31.59
CA TRP A 409 24.80 -6.35 30.72
C TRP A 409 25.06 -5.07 31.51
N ASP A 410 24.32 -4.84 32.60
CA ASP A 410 24.50 -3.67 33.46
C ASP A 410 25.89 -3.65 34.13
N ALA A 411 26.38 -4.82 34.56
CA ALA A 411 27.71 -4.97 35.14
C ALA A 411 28.81 -4.64 34.12
N GLN A 412 28.68 -5.13 32.89
CA GLN A 412 29.61 -4.83 31.80
C GLN A 412 29.61 -3.33 31.45
N LEU A 413 28.43 -2.70 31.43
CA LEU A 413 28.29 -1.28 31.18
C LEU A 413 29.00 -0.44 32.26
N ALA A 414 28.81 -0.81 33.53
CA ALA A 414 29.48 -0.15 34.66
C ALA A 414 31.01 -0.33 34.61
N GLN A 415 31.49 -1.53 34.28
CA GLN A 415 32.92 -1.80 34.15
C GLN A 415 33.54 -0.97 33.01
N LYS A 416 32.87 -0.89 31.86
CA LYS A 416 33.32 -0.08 30.72
C LYS A 416 33.40 1.40 31.08
N ALA A 417 32.39 1.94 31.77
CA ALA A 417 32.40 3.33 32.23
C ALA A 417 33.55 3.61 33.21
N LEU A 418 33.85 2.68 34.13
CA LEU A 418 34.99 2.82 35.04
C LEU A 418 36.33 2.80 34.28
N GLN A 419 36.46 1.92 33.30
CA GLN A 419 37.66 1.80 32.47
C GLN A 419 37.89 3.07 31.62
N GLU A 420 36.83 3.61 31.01
CA GLU A 420 36.89 4.89 30.30
C GLU A 420 37.26 6.05 31.21
N LYS A 421 36.73 6.10 32.44
CA LYS A 421 37.08 7.13 33.43
C LYS A 421 38.54 7.04 33.88
N LEU A 422 39.07 5.83 34.05
CA LEU A 422 40.48 5.60 34.34
C LEU A 422 41.38 6.01 33.17
N LEU A 423 41.01 5.67 31.94
CA LEU A 423 41.73 6.08 30.74
C LEU A 423 41.70 7.60 30.52
N ALA A 424 40.55 8.25 30.77
CA ALA A 424 40.41 9.70 30.71
C ALA A 424 41.27 10.40 31.78
N SER A 425 41.34 9.84 32.99
CA SER A 425 42.20 10.35 34.06
C SER A 425 43.70 10.18 33.74
N GLN A 426 44.08 9.09 33.06
CA GLN A 426 45.44 8.90 32.57
C GLN A 426 45.80 9.89 31.45
N LYS A 427 44.88 10.11 30.49
CA LYS A 427 45.05 11.12 29.44
C LYS A 427 45.20 12.53 30.01
N LEU A 428 44.43 12.87 31.05
CA LEU A 428 44.51 14.17 31.72
C LEU A 428 45.89 14.37 32.39
N ARG A 429 46.41 13.32 33.05
CA ARG A 429 47.76 13.34 33.65
C ARG A 429 48.88 13.47 32.62
N GLU A 430 48.75 12.86 31.45
CA GLU A 430 49.74 13.01 30.37
C GLU A 430 49.71 14.44 29.77
N SER A 431 48.53 15.05 29.64
CA SER A 431 48.40 16.46 29.22
C SER A 431 48.86 17.48 30.27
N GLU A 432 48.73 17.20 31.58
CA GLU A 432 49.29 18.07 32.63
C GLU A 432 50.83 18.00 32.70
N SER A 433 51.43 16.87 32.30
CA SER A 433 52.90 16.74 32.23
C SER A 433 53.56 17.55 31.11
N SER A 434 52.78 18.12 30.19
CA SER A 434 53.25 18.94 29.06
C SER A 434 52.99 20.44 29.21
N VAL A 435 52.38 20.90 30.31
CA VAL A 435 52.19 22.34 30.59
C VAL A 435 52.57 22.66 32.04
N THR A 436 53.88 22.78 32.30
CA THR A 436 54.38 23.52 33.46
C THR A 436 55.57 24.40 33.08
N THR A 437 55.27 25.64 32.68
CA THR A 437 55.96 26.86 33.16
C THR A 437 55.03 28.06 32.98
N ALA A 438 54.34 28.48 34.05
CA ALA A 438 54.34 29.85 34.59
C ALA A 438 53.11 30.15 35.47
N GLN A 439 53.40 30.29 36.76
CA GLN A 439 52.90 31.27 37.75
C GLN A 439 51.42 31.34 38.20
N ALA A 440 51.34 31.08 39.51
CA ALA A 440 50.34 31.36 40.54
C ALA A 440 49.47 32.64 40.44
N GLY A 441 48.20 32.45 40.83
CA GLY A 441 47.30 33.42 41.45
C GLY A 441 46.12 32.70 42.11
N GLU A 442 45.95 32.80 43.43
CA GLU A 442 44.76 32.34 44.18
C GLU A 442 43.62 33.40 44.13
N PRO A 443 42.45 33.23 44.81
CA PRO A 443 41.26 32.54 44.30
C PRO A 443 40.03 33.48 44.30
N GLU A 444 39.01 33.23 43.47
CA GLU A 444 37.71 33.89 43.62
C GLU A 444 36.56 32.87 43.58
N TYR A 445 35.75 32.91 44.64
CA TYR A 445 34.60 32.07 44.93
C TYR A 445 33.49 32.30 43.89
N LEU A 446 32.98 31.24 43.26
CA LEU A 446 31.63 31.22 42.70
C LEU A 446 31.05 29.79 42.72
N GLU A 447 29.79 29.73 43.13
CA GLU A 447 29.06 28.59 43.66
C GLU A 447 29.01 27.33 42.77
N GLN A 448 29.12 26.15 43.39
CA GLN A 448 28.79 24.86 42.78
C GLN A 448 27.28 24.72 42.59
N PRO A 449 26.79 24.32 41.40
CA PRO A 449 25.43 23.79 41.27
C PRO A 449 25.37 22.42 41.95
N SER A 450 24.28 22.18 42.68
CA SER A 450 24.07 20.96 43.44
C SER A 450 23.90 19.72 42.55
N ARG A 451 24.23 18.54 43.09
CA ARG A 451 24.15 17.21 42.45
C ARG A 451 22.78 16.87 41.82
N SER A 452 21.72 17.57 42.21
CA SER A 452 20.36 17.43 41.65
C SER A 452 20.18 18.06 40.26
N ASP A 453 20.99 19.05 39.89
CA ASP A 453 20.85 19.77 38.62
C ASP A 453 21.48 19.00 37.44
N PHE A 454 22.57 18.28 37.70
CA PHE A 454 23.21 17.38 36.72
C PHE A 454 22.32 16.20 36.32
N SER A 455 21.58 15.62 37.26
CA SER A 455 20.69 14.48 36.95
C SER A 455 19.46 14.91 36.14
N LYS A 456 19.00 16.15 36.28
CA LYS A 456 17.89 16.68 35.48
C LYS A 456 18.36 17.07 34.09
N HIS A 457 19.51 17.73 33.98
CA HIS A 457 20.12 18.09 32.70
C HIS A 457 20.43 16.86 31.84
N LEU A 458 21.00 15.80 32.43
CA LEU A 458 21.32 14.57 31.70
C LEU A 458 20.04 13.84 31.23
N LYS A 459 18.96 13.88 32.01
CA LYS A 459 17.67 13.30 31.62
C LYS A 459 16.99 14.11 30.52
N GLU A 460 16.98 15.44 30.61
CA GLU A 460 16.44 16.31 29.54
C GLU A 460 17.26 16.24 28.25
N GLU A 461 18.57 16.09 28.35
CA GLU A 461 19.46 15.96 27.19
C GLU A 461 19.34 14.58 26.54
N THR A 462 19.18 13.51 27.34
CA THR A 462 18.87 12.18 26.83
C THR A 462 17.49 12.14 26.15
N ILE A 463 16.48 12.80 26.74
CA ILE A 463 15.15 12.92 26.12
C ILE A 463 15.24 13.73 24.82
N ARG A 464 16.00 14.83 24.76
CA ARG A 464 16.21 15.60 23.53
C ARG A 464 16.92 14.80 22.44
N ILE A 465 17.91 13.97 22.80
CA ILE A 465 18.63 13.11 21.85
C ILE A 465 17.70 12.00 21.33
N ILE A 466 16.87 11.40 22.18
CA ILE A 466 15.88 10.38 21.76
C ILE A 466 14.79 11.00 20.88
N THR A 467 14.27 12.18 21.23
CA THR A 467 13.29 12.89 20.40
C THR A 467 13.88 13.33 19.07
N LYS A 468 15.15 13.77 19.04
CA LYS A 468 15.86 14.13 17.81
C LYS A 468 16.13 12.90 16.93
N ALA A 469 16.54 11.78 17.51
CA ALA A 469 16.74 10.51 16.80
C ALA A 469 15.42 9.93 16.27
N SER A 470 14.31 10.13 16.99
CA SER A 470 12.97 9.75 16.52
C SER A 470 12.50 10.64 15.37
N HIS A 471 12.78 11.95 15.42
CA HIS A 471 12.40 12.89 14.36
C HIS A 471 13.25 12.73 13.09
N GLU A 472 14.51 12.32 13.21
CA GLU A 472 15.40 12.01 12.07
C GLU A 472 15.09 10.67 11.39
N HIS A 473 14.37 9.76 12.07
CA HIS A 473 13.89 8.48 11.52
C HIS A 473 12.51 8.56 10.86
N GLU A 474 11.70 9.58 11.16
CA GLU A 474 10.41 9.82 10.47
C GLU A 474 10.57 10.46 9.08
N ASP A 475 11.70 11.17 8.81
CA ASP A 475 11.88 11.96 7.58
C ASP A 475 12.75 11.30 6.49
N LYS A 476 13.14 10.03 6.64
CA LYS A 476 13.92 9.31 5.60
C LYS A 476 13.16 8.10 5.06
N SER A 477 12.26 8.39 4.11
CA SER A 477 11.70 7.42 3.17
C SER A 477 12.81 6.79 2.31
N PRO A 478 12.80 5.47 2.01
CA PRO A 478 13.93 4.74 1.42
C PRO A 478 14.15 5.00 -0.09
N GLU A 479 13.71 6.13 -0.64
CA GLU A 479 13.83 6.43 -2.08
C GLU A 479 15.11 7.18 -2.47
N THR A 480 15.97 7.59 -1.53
CA THR A 480 17.16 8.42 -1.83
C THR A 480 18.49 7.67 -1.92
N VAL A 481 18.51 6.33 -1.80
CA VAL A 481 19.75 5.53 -1.95
C VAL A 481 19.83 4.82 -3.31
N LEU A 482 18.81 4.93 -4.16
CA LEU A 482 18.78 4.29 -5.49
C LEU A 482 18.57 5.28 -6.64
N GLN A 483 19.30 6.40 -6.64
CA GLN A 483 19.51 7.20 -7.86
C GLN A 483 20.92 7.80 -7.90
N SER A 484 21.89 6.99 -8.34
CA SER A 484 23.10 7.49 -9.00
C SER A 484 23.35 6.69 -10.27
N LYS A 485 23.28 7.38 -11.42
CA LYS A 485 23.56 6.83 -12.76
C LYS A 485 25.04 6.44 -12.86
N PRO A 486 25.40 5.36 -13.57
CA PRO A 486 26.76 5.21 -14.10
C PRO A 486 26.84 5.83 -15.51
N GLU A 487 27.85 6.68 -15.72
CA GLU A 487 28.26 7.16 -17.04
C GLU A 487 29.09 6.10 -17.79
N ASN A 488 29.02 6.20 -19.11
CA ASN A 488 29.62 5.33 -20.14
C ASN A 488 31.12 5.06 -19.99
N THR A 489 31.53 3.80 -20.23
CA THR A 489 32.77 3.49 -20.96
C THR A 489 32.62 2.19 -21.75
N THR A 490 32.81 2.29 -23.07
CA THR A 490 32.90 1.20 -24.05
C THR A 490 34.34 0.68 -24.17
N SER A 491 34.58 -0.64 -24.12
CA SER A 491 35.34 -1.43 -25.14
C SER A 491 35.77 -2.84 -24.65
N GLN A 492 35.47 -3.85 -25.48
CA GLN A 492 35.99 -5.21 -25.75
C GLN A 492 36.91 -6.04 -24.78
N PRO A 493 36.92 -7.41 -24.92
CA PRO A 493 37.21 -8.37 -23.83
C PRO A 493 38.69 -8.79 -23.72
N PRO A 494 39.10 -9.35 -22.56
CA PRO A 494 39.71 -10.68 -22.63
C PRO A 494 39.44 -11.62 -21.43
N SER A 495 39.67 -12.90 -21.71
CA SER A 495 39.79 -14.06 -20.84
C SER A 495 41.05 -14.03 -19.95
N ASN A 496 40.92 -14.35 -18.66
CA ASN A 496 41.84 -15.16 -17.85
C ASN A 496 41.26 -15.36 -16.43
N GLN A 497 40.97 -16.60 -16.05
CA GLN A 497 40.62 -16.99 -14.66
C GLN A 497 41.89 -17.53 -13.98
N GLN A 498 42.22 -16.99 -12.80
CA GLN A 498 43.35 -17.48 -11.99
C GLN A 498 42.82 -18.00 -10.64
N VAL A 499 43.18 -19.24 -10.31
CA VAL A 499 42.80 -19.93 -9.07
C VAL A 499 43.91 -19.75 -8.04
N VAL A 500 43.58 -19.28 -6.83
CA VAL A 500 44.53 -19.05 -5.72
C VAL A 500 44.18 -19.95 -4.53
N GLU A 501 45.20 -20.58 -3.94
CA GLU A 501 45.08 -21.49 -2.78
C GLU A 501 45.38 -20.72 -1.49
N VAL A 502 44.41 -20.64 -0.57
CA VAL A 502 44.55 -19.97 0.72
C VAL A 502 44.47 -20.99 1.86
N ALA A 503 45.47 -21.00 2.73
CA ALA A 503 45.55 -21.89 3.88
C ALA A 503 45.16 -21.15 5.17
N ILE A 504 44.11 -21.61 5.86
CA ILE A 504 43.65 -21.02 7.12
C ILE A 504 44.05 -21.96 8.29
N PRO A 505 44.76 -21.46 9.32
CA PRO A 505 45.17 -22.27 10.47
C PRO A 505 43.96 -22.94 11.15
N HIS A 506 44.09 -24.23 11.48
CA HIS A 506 43.06 -25.06 12.11
C HIS A 506 41.77 -25.32 11.31
N VAL A 507 41.66 -24.84 10.07
CA VAL A 507 40.46 -25.01 9.22
C VAL A 507 40.76 -25.74 7.90
N GLY A 508 41.98 -25.60 7.36
CA GLY A 508 42.42 -26.31 6.14
C GLY A 508 42.68 -25.36 4.96
N LYS A 509 42.90 -25.94 3.77
CA LYS A 509 43.25 -25.19 2.56
C LYS A 509 42.07 -25.12 1.58
N PHE A 510 41.86 -23.96 0.97
CA PHE A 510 40.74 -23.69 0.07
C PHE A 510 41.24 -23.10 -1.25
N MET A 511 40.67 -23.55 -2.37
CA MET A 511 40.90 -22.97 -3.70
C MET A 511 39.81 -21.96 -4.03
N ILE A 512 40.19 -20.74 -4.39
CA ILE A 512 39.27 -19.64 -4.72
C ILE A 512 39.59 -19.14 -6.13
N GLU A 513 38.59 -19.03 -6.99
CA GLU A 513 38.73 -18.44 -8.33
C GLU A 513 38.61 -16.91 -8.23
N SER A 514 39.57 -16.18 -8.80
CA SER A 514 39.59 -14.71 -8.78
C SER A 514 39.37 -14.11 -10.17
N LYS A 515 38.61 -13.01 -10.24
CA LYS A 515 38.67 -12.04 -11.35
C LYS A 515 39.51 -10.84 -10.87
N GLU A 516 40.32 -10.31 -11.77
CA GLU A 516 41.34 -9.28 -11.50
C GLU A 516 40.74 -8.05 -10.79
N GLY A 517 41.28 -7.75 -9.58
CA GLY A 517 41.01 -6.51 -8.84
C GLY A 517 40.18 -6.62 -7.55
N GLY A 518 39.86 -7.83 -7.05
CA GLY A 518 38.83 -8.00 -6.01
C GLY A 518 39.23 -8.63 -4.68
N TYR A 519 40.49 -8.56 -4.22
CA TYR A 519 40.87 -9.17 -2.92
C TYR A 519 41.73 -8.23 -2.08
N ASP A 520 41.23 -7.91 -0.88
CA ASP A 520 41.98 -7.29 0.21
C ASP A 520 42.17 -8.35 1.31
N ASP A 521 43.40 -8.84 1.43
CA ASP A 521 43.78 -9.87 2.40
C ASP A 521 43.60 -9.40 3.86
N GLU A 522 43.61 -8.08 4.12
CA GLU A 522 43.37 -7.54 5.47
C GLU A 522 41.89 -7.68 5.88
N ILE A 523 40.95 -7.50 4.94
CA ILE A 523 39.51 -7.63 5.21
C ILE A 523 39.15 -9.08 5.56
N MET A 524 39.78 -10.06 4.90
CA MET A 524 39.57 -11.49 5.16
C MET A 524 40.09 -11.95 6.52
N MET A 525 41.02 -11.19 7.11
CA MET A 525 41.55 -11.43 8.45
C MET A 525 40.78 -10.71 9.56
N THR A 526 39.76 -9.90 9.22
CA THR A 526 38.91 -9.26 10.24
C THR A 526 38.08 -10.29 11.00
N PRO A 527 37.85 -10.11 12.32
CA PRO A 527 37.07 -11.05 13.12
C PRO A 527 35.66 -11.32 12.58
N ASN A 528 35.02 -10.31 11.97
CA ASN A 528 33.70 -10.45 11.36
C ASN A 528 33.74 -11.34 10.12
N MET A 529 34.71 -11.15 9.22
CA MET A 529 34.86 -11.99 8.03
C MET A 529 35.33 -13.39 8.38
N GLN A 530 36.22 -13.55 9.37
CA GLN A 530 36.59 -14.86 9.90
C GLN A 530 35.39 -15.59 10.51
N GLY A 531 34.49 -14.87 11.20
CA GLY A 531 33.22 -15.39 11.69
C GLY A 531 32.31 -15.88 10.56
N ILE A 532 32.17 -15.11 9.48
CA ILE A 532 31.38 -15.46 8.30
C ILE A 532 31.98 -16.67 7.57
N ILE A 533 33.30 -16.69 7.35
CA ILE A 533 34.01 -17.80 6.70
C ILE A 533 33.88 -19.08 7.54
N MET A 534 34.00 -18.97 8.86
CA MET A 534 33.82 -20.10 9.77
C MET A 534 32.37 -20.60 9.79
N ALA A 535 31.38 -19.72 9.71
CA ALA A 535 29.98 -20.09 9.58
C ALA A 535 29.72 -20.84 8.27
N ILE A 536 30.21 -20.31 7.14
CA ILE A 536 30.11 -20.96 5.83
C ILE A 536 30.80 -22.32 5.82
N GLY A 537 32.00 -22.43 6.42
CA GLY A 537 32.73 -23.68 6.53
C GLY A 537 32.01 -24.74 7.37
N LYS A 538 31.41 -24.33 8.49
CA LYS A 538 30.58 -25.22 9.33
C LYS A 538 29.30 -25.65 8.62
N SER A 539 28.61 -24.72 7.97
CA SER A 539 27.39 -25.02 7.19
C SER A 539 27.68 -25.96 6.03
N ARG A 540 28.81 -25.80 5.35
CA ARG A 540 29.24 -26.71 4.28
C ARG A 540 29.61 -28.09 4.79
N ASN A 541 30.27 -28.20 5.93
CA ASN A 541 30.55 -29.49 6.57
C ASN A 541 29.26 -30.21 6.97
N VAL A 542 28.26 -29.48 7.49
CA VAL A 542 26.93 -30.01 7.82
C VAL A 542 26.18 -30.42 6.55
N TYR A 543 26.22 -29.61 5.49
CA TYR A 543 25.62 -29.92 4.18
C TYR A 543 26.24 -31.18 3.55
N ASP A 544 27.56 -31.30 3.56
CA ASP A 544 28.27 -32.45 2.97
C ASP A 544 28.03 -33.75 3.77
N ARG A 545 27.75 -33.64 5.08
CA ARG A 545 27.56 -34.79 5.98
C ARG A 545 26.11 -35.22 6.13
N CYS A 546 25.17 -34.28 6.08
CA CYS A 546 23.75 -34.49 6.35
C CYS A 546 22.85 -34.23 5.12
N GLY A 547 23.43 -33.82 4.00
CA GLY A 547 22.70 -33.51 2.76
C GLY A 547 21.98 -32.16 2.81
N PRO A 548 21.34 -31.75 1.70
CA PRO A 548 20.65 -30.46 1.57
C PRO A 548 19.47 -30.28 2.54
N GLU A 549 18.98 -31.35 3.15
CA GLU A 549 17.84 -31.31 4.08
C GLU A 549 18.22 -30.91 5.52
N ALA A 550 19.52 -30.80 5.82
CA ALA A 550 20.02 -30.44 7.15
C ALA A 550 19.73 -28.98 7.56
N GLY A 551 19.29 -28.13 6.63
CA GLY A 551 18.88 -26.74 6.90
C GLY A 551 17.42 -26.59 7.35
N PHE A 552 16.68 -27.69 7.46
CA PHE A 552 15.25 -27.70 7.84
C PHE A 552 14.99 -28.19 9.27
N PHE A 553 16.03 -28.43 10.08
CA PHE A 553 15.94 -28.91 11.47
C PHE A 553 16.60 -27.97 12.46
#